data_AF-A0A7J7HAT0-F1
#
_entry.id   AF-A0A7J7HAT0-F1
#
_cell.length_a   1.000
_cell.length_b   1.000
_cell.length_c   1.000
_cell.angle_alpha   90.00
_cell.angle_beta   90.00
_cell.angle_gamma   90.00
#
_symmetry.space_group_name_H-M   'P 1'
#
loop_
_entity.id
_entity.type
_entity.pdbx_description
1 polymer ?
#
loop_
_entity_poly.entity_id
_entity_poly.type
_entity_poly.pdbx_seq_one_letter_code
_entity_poly.pdbx_strand_id
1 'polypeptide(L)'
;MVKGIVGGQNLPADVTQLIDQLERHCLAPDGSLVSKSTFYDLQLARDEMSRERLRYLEAMAIYSEATAMVEEYQQAVAVANLGGIRDVQGLYPQLGLKNSPQVYEALEHRFVVAEAAQKLRLPLISKDGEIHEEEIEKWSTLSRSSLDSTSTNFTINSSSNSTNYMNISSTSAGGSANNACSSSSTDAAELGVGGVPNKFLGITPAYLWQTQLQQAALSTDMAEYQISLFREIEGRLKAKCDKLANAFVIDDIDTSTGHQNSSARLPERVKLIIEEIEREETALREDLYSADRKFAEYYNDELQKTWLCKRCETMNAKLRNYLVEATEEASLAYNKAVTRLREYQGVDPHFDTIARQYHDIVKKLENMQWTIRQVEMDLNRLPDHPST
;
A
#
# COMPACT_ATOMS: atom_id res chain seq x y z
N MET A 1 -28.40 -13.38 29.20
CA MET A 1 -27.84 -13.79 30.51
C MET A 1 -26.37 -14.09 30.36
N VAL A 2 -25.49 -13.09 30.58
CA VAL A 2 -24.06 -13.35 30.84
C VAL A 2 -23.71 -12.50 32.04
N LYS A 3 -23.77 -13.17 33.20
CA LYS A 3 -23.36 -12.70 34.51
C LYS A 3 -21.96 -13.27 34.71
N GLY A 4 -20.94 -12.42 34.90
CA GLY A 4 -19.67 -12.91 35.43
C GLY A 4 -18.43 -12.17 34.94
N ILE A 5 -18.11 -11.04 35.58
CA ILE A 5 -16.72 -10.83 36.01
C ILE A 5 -16.63 -11.48 37.39
N VAL A 6 -16.41 -12.79 37.39
CA VAL A 6 -15.91 -13.52 38.57
C VAL A 6 -14.40 -13.33 38.56
N GLY A 7 -13.93 -12.35 39.32
CA GLY A 7 -12.50 -12.03 39.43
C GLY A 7 -12.19 -10.94 40.44
N GLY A 8 -12.97 -10.85 41.52
CA GLY A 8 -12.81 -9.83 42.57
C GLY A 8 -12.62 -10.44 43.95
N GLN A 9 -11.77 -11.45 44.08
CA GLN A 9 -11.33 -11.90 45.41
C GLN A 9 -10.05 -11.13 45.76
N ASN A 10 -10.17 -10.19 46.71
CA ASN A 10 -9.12 -9.36 47.33
C ASN A 10 -8.85 -7.97 46.74
N LEU A 11 -9.87 -7.22 46.30
CA LEU A 11 -9.75 -5.78 46.10
C LEU A 11 -10.28 -5.03 47.35
N PRO A 12 -9.57 -3.99 47.85
CA PRO A 12 -10.05 -3.16 48.96
C PRO A 12 -11.45 -2.61 48.65
N ALA A 13 -12.32 -2.50 49.66
CA ALA A 13 -13.72 -2.07 49.49
C ALA A 13 -13.84 -0.74 48.72
N ASP A 14 -12.90 0.17 48.94
CA ASP A 14 -12.83 1.47 48.26
C ASP A 14 -12.59 1.35 46.76
N VAL A 15 -11.78 0.38 46.32
CA VAL A 15 -11.49 0.15 44.90
C VAL A 15 -12.70 -0.48 44.21
N THR A 16 -13.38 -1.40 44.89
CA THR A 16 -14.64 -1.99 44.40
C THR A 16 -15.74 -0.94 44.26
N GLN A 17 -15.84 0.00 45.21
CA GLN A 17 -16.78 1.11 45.14
C GLN A 17 -16.47 2.06 43.98
N LEU A 18 -15.19 2.35 43.73
CA LEU A 18 -14.75 3.18 42.61
C LEU A 18 -15.06 2.52 41.26
N ILE A 19 -14.80 1.22 41.13
CA ILE A 19 -15.12 0.44 39.91
C ILE A 19 -16.62 0.46 39.66
N ASP A 20 -17.45 0.22 40.69
CA ASP A 20 -18.90 0.25 40.56
C ASP A 20 -19.41 1.67 40.19
N GLN A 21 -18.77 2.74 40.69
CA GLN A 21 -19.08 4.10 40.26
C GLN A 21 -18.66 4.38 38.81
N LEU A 22 -17.50 3.89 38.38
CA LEU A 22 -17.03 4.01 37.00
C LEU A 22 -17.93 3.23 36.04
N GLU A 23 -18.29 1.99 36.37
CA GLU A 23 -19.24 1.18 35.60
C GLU A 23 -20.61 1.86 35.51
N ARG A 24 -21.12 2.41 36.62
CA ARG A 24 -22.42 3.07 36.65
C ARG A 24 -22.46 4.42 35.97
N HIS A 25 -21.38 5.18 35.87
CA HIS A 25 -21.42 6.55 35.36
C HIS A 25 -20.58 6.80 34.10
N CYS A 26 -19.47 6.09 33.94
CA CYS A 26 -18.48 6.36 32.91
C CYS A 26 -18.40 5.27 31.85
N LEU A 27 -18.71 4.00 32.17
CA LEU A 27 -18.53 2.87 31.26
C LEU A 27 -19.84 2.35 30.66
N ALA A 28 -19.70 1.73 29.50
CA ALA A 28 -20.78 1.12 28.74
C ALA A 28 -21.43 -0.05 29.51
N PRO A 29 -22.77 -0.19 29.40
CA PRO A 29 -23.52 -1.23 30.12
C PRO A 29 -23.34 -2.65 29.55
N ASP A 30 -22.63 -2.80 28.43
CA ASP A 30 -22.36 -4.07 27.75
C ASP A 30 -21.09 -4.79 28.26
N GLY A 31 -20.37 -4.20 29.22
CA GLY A 31 -19.13 -4.73 29.77
C GLY A 31 -17.90 -4.53 28.89
N SER A 32 -18.00 -3.73 27.81
CA SER A 32 -16.89 -3.46 26.89
C SER A 32 -15.79 -2.55 27.45
N LEU A 33 -15.95 -2.04 28.68
CA LEU A 33 -15.09 -1.04 29.33
C LEU A 33 -14.89 0.24 28.49
N VAL A 34 -15.75 0.47 27.48
CA VAL A 34 -15.76 1.68 26.65
C VAL A 34 -16.49 2.79 27.39
N SER A 35 -16.08 4.05 27.19
CA SER A 35 -16.80 5.20 27.75
C SER A 35 -18.26 5.21 27.27
N LYS A 36 -19.21 5.58 28.15
CA LYS A 36 -20.64 5.67 27.78
C LYS A 36 -20.89 6.53 26.55
N SER A 37 -20.19 7.66 26.41
CA SER A 37 -20.32 8.52 25.23
C SER A 37 -19.96 7.75 23.98
N THR A 38 -18.78 7.14 23.95
CA THR A 38 -18.28 6.36 22.82
C THR A 38 -19.18 5.17 22.51
N PHE A 39 -19.77 4.52 23.52
CA PHE A 39 -20.75 3.45 23.32
C PHE A 39 -22.01 3.93 22.60
N TYR A 40 -22.59 5.06 23.04
CA TYR A 40 -23.76 5.63 22.36
C TYR A 40 -23.44 6.15 20.96
N ASP A 41 -22.26 6.75 20.76
CA ASP A 41 -21.80 7.20 19.44
C ASP A 41 -21.63 6.01 18.48
N LEU A 42 -21.05 4.90 18.96
CA LEU A 42 -20.93 3.66 18.17
C LEU A 42 -22.29 3.02 17.89
N GLN A 43 -23.22 3.04 18.84
CA GLN A 43 -24.57 2.54 18.63
C GLN A 43 -25.30 3.37 17.57
N LEU A 44 -25.21 4.70 17.66
CA LEU A 44 -25.77 5.61 16.67
C LEU A 44 -25.17 5.37 15.28
N ALA A 45 -23.84 5.22 15.20
CA ALA A 45 -23.15 4.94 13.93
C ALA A 45 -23.58 3.60 13.33
N ARG A 46 -23.80 2.56 14.15
CA ARG A 46 -24.35 1.27 13.68
C ARG A 46 -25.76 1.43 13.14
N ASP A 47 -26.61 2.18 13.84
CA ASP A 47 -27.98 2.44 13.40
C ASP A 47 -27.98 3.25 12.09
N GLU A 48 -27.13 4.27 11.97
CA GLU A 48 -26.95 5.04 10.73
C GLU A 48 -26.46 4.17 9.57
N MET A 49 -25.46 3.32 9.81
CA MET A 49 -24.95 2.38 8.80
C MET A 49 -26.03 1.39 8.38
N SER A 50 -26.84 0.88 9.31
CA SER A 50 -27.94 -0.04 8.99
C SER A 50 -29.03 0.65 8.16
N ARG A 51 -29.37 1.91 8.48
CA ARG A 51 -30.32 2.72 7.70
C ARG A 51 -29.79 3.00 6.29
N GLU A 52 -28.51 3.35 6.17
CA GLU A 52 -27.90 3.62 4.87
C GLU A 52 -27.81 2.35 4.02
N ARG A 53 -27.48 1.20 4.64
CA ARG A 53 -27.53 -0.10 3.97
C ARG A 53 -28.92 -0.42 3.44
N LEU A 54 -29.97 -0.14 4.22
CA LEU A 54 -31.35 -0.36 3.77
C LEU A 54 -31.67 0.53 2.55
N ARG A 55 -31.36 1.82 2.61
CA ARG A 55 -31.55 2.76 1.49
C ARG A 55 -30.80 2.32 0.24
N TYR A 56 -29.58 1.81 0.38
CA TYR A 56 -28.80 1.27 -0.72
C TYR A 56 -29.48 0.06 -1.37
N LEU A 57 -30.01 -0.87 -0.56
CA LEU A 57 -30.74 -2.03 -1.07
C LEU A 57 -32.05 -1.62 -1.77
N GLU A 58 -32.78 -0.65 -1.23
CA GLU A 58 -33.96 -0.07 -1.87
C GLU A 58 -33.61 0.58 -3.22
N ALA A 59 -32.53 1.38 -3.27
CA ALA A 59 -32.05 1.99 -4.51
C ALA A 59 -31.60 0.94 -5.54
N MET A 60 -30.91 -0.11 -5.10
CA MET A 60 -30.53 -1.24 -5.94
C MET A 60 -31.74 -1.95 -6.55
N ALA A 61 -32.80 -2.17 -5.77
CA ALA A 61 -34.02 -2.80 -6.26
C ALA A 61 -34.69 -1.95 -7.34
N ILE A 62 -34.75 -0.62 -7.14
CA ILE A 62 -35.30 0.30 -8.16
C ILE A 62 -34.43 0.31 -9.42
N TYR A 63 -33.11 0.38 -9.25
CA TYR A 63 -32.15 0.39 -10.35
C TYR A 63 -32.21 -0.89 -11.18
N SER A 64 -32.33 -2.06 -10.54
CA SER A 64 -32.40 -3.34 -11.23
C SER A 64 -33.69 -3.48 -12.05
N GLU A 65 -34.83 -2.99 -11.55
CA GLU A 65 -36.06 -2.95 -12.35
C GLU A 65 -35.96 -2.01 -13.54
N ALA A 66 -35.43 -0.80 -13.32
CA ALA A 66 -35.25 0.17 -14.39
C ALA A 66 -34.28 -0.34 -15.47
N THR A 67 -33.26 -1.09 -15.08
CA THR A 67 -32.35 -1.77 -16.03
C THR A 67 -33.08 -2.86 -16.81
N ALA A 68 -33.85 -3.73 -16.13
CA ALA A 68 -34.63 -4.78 -16.78
C ALA A 68 -35.65 -4.22 -17.79
N MET A 69 -36.25 -3.07 -17.50
CA MET A 69 -37.15 -2.38 -18.44
C MET A 69 -36.44 -1.95 -19.73
N VAL A 70 -35.20 -1.45 -19.63
CA VAL A 70 -34.38 -1.08 -20.80
C VAL A 70 -33.95 -2.33 -21.57
N GLU A 71 -33.54 -3.40 -20.89
CA GLU A 71 -33.18 -4.66 -21.53
C GLU A 71 -34.35 -5.28 -22.29
N GLU A 72 -35.55 -5.29 -21.70
CA GLU A 72 -36.77 -5.77 -22.36
C GLU A 72 -37.17 -4.89 -23.56
N TYR A 73 -36.97 -3.57 -23.47
CA TYR A 73 -37.17 -2.65 -24.60
C TYR A 73 -36.18 -2.96 -25.74
N GLN A 74 -34.89 -3.09 -25.44
CA GLN A 74 -33.86 -3.44 -26.42
C GLN A 74 -34.15 -4.82 -27.05
N GLN A 75 -34.65 -5.78 -26.26
CA GLN A 75 -35.08 -7.08 -26.75
C GLN A 75 -36.26 -6.97 -27.74
N ALA A 76 -37.26 -6.13 -27.43
CA ALA A 76 -38.38 -5.87 -28.33
C ALA A 76 -37.91 -5.23 -29.66
N VAL A 77 -37.00 -4.26 -29.59
CA VAL A 77 -36.42 -3.60 -30.76
C VAL A 77 -35.61 -4.58 -31.61
N ALA A 78 -34.79 -5.44 -30.99
CA ALA A 78 -34.00 -6.45 -31.70
C ALA A 78 -34.89 -7.46 -32.44
N VAL A 79 -35.96 -7.94 -31.78
CA VAL A 79 -36.93 -8.88 -32.39
C VAL A 79 -37.68 -8.23 -33.56
N ALA A 80 -38.06 -6.96 -33.43
CA ALA A 80 -38.70 -6.21 -34.52
C ALA A 80 -37.78 -6.04 -35.73
N ASN A 81 -36.50 -5.75 -35.51
CA ASN A 81 -35.50 -5.57 -36.58
C ASN A 81 -35.18 -6.88 -37.32
N LEU A 82 -35.15 -8.03 -36.63
CA LEU A 82 -34.93 -9.35 -37.26
C LEU A 82 -36.17 -9.90 -37.98
N GLY A 83 -37.37 -9.59 -37.50
CA GLY A 83 -38.62 -10.16 -38.01
C GLY A 83 -39.22 -9.46 -39.24
N GLY A 84 -38.75 -8.26 -39.60
CA GLY A 84 -39.36 -7.45 -40.66
C GLY A 84 -40.80 -7.01 -40.35
N ILE A 85 -41.24 -7.17 -39.09
CA ILE A 85 -42.58 -6.84 -38.61
C ILE A 85 -42.59 -5.36 -38.22
N ARG A 86 -43.43 -4.56 -38.87
CA ARG A 86 -43.55 -3.10 -38.66
C ARG A 86 -44.27 -2.70 -37.37
N ASP A 87 -44.78 -3.66 -36.59
CA ASP A 87 -45.61 -3.38 -35.42
C ASP A 87 -44.89 -3.75 -34.11
N VAL A 88 -43.91 -2.90 -33.76
CA VAL A 88 -43.16 -2.92 -32.49
C VAL A 88 -44.11 -2.89 -31.28
N GLN A 89 -45.26 -2.22 -31.42
CA GLN A 89 -46.23 -2.01 -30.37
C GLN A 89 -46.95 -3.30 -29.92
N GLY A 90 -47.06 -4.30 -30.81
CA GLY A 90 -47.72 -5.58 -30.50
C GLY A 90 -46.91 -6.51 -29.58
N LEU A 91 -45.59 -6.31 -29.49
CA LEU A 91 -44.67 -7.13 -28.67
C LEU A 91 -44.55 -6.63 -27.23
N TYR A 92 -44.93 -5.38 -26.97
CA TYR A 92 -44.76 -4.73 -25.66
C TYR A 92 -45.54 -5.42 -24.53
N PRO A 93 -46.82 -5.81 -24.71
CA PRO A 93 -47.57 -6.48 -23.66
C PRO A 93 -47.01 -7.85 -23.26
N GLN A 94 -46.32 -8.55 -24.19
CA GLN A 94 -45.73 -9.86 -23.93
C GLN A 94 -44.44 -9.75 -23.10
N LEU A 95 -43.71 -8.64 -23.25
CA LEU A 95 -42.50 -8.30 -22.50
C LEU A 95 -42.79 -7.44 -21.27
N GLY A 96 -44.06 -7.17 -20.94
CA GLY A 96 -44.46 -6.41 -19.76
C GLY A 96 -44.25 -4.90 -19.87
N LEU A 97 -43.93 -4.38 -21.06
CA LEU A 97 -43.77 -2.96 -21.35
C LEU A 97 -45.14 -2.31 -21.52
N LYS A 98 -45.40 -1.26 -20.73
CA LYS A 98 -46.72 -0.58 -20.68
C LYS A 98 -46.71 0.87 -21.15
N ASN A 99 -45.54 1.47 -21.27
CA ASN A 99 -45.37 2.88 -21.61
C ASN A 99 -45.04 3.08 -23.10
N SER A 100 -45.02 4.34 -23.54
CA SER A 100 -44.65 4.68 -24.91
C SER A 100 -43.13 4.50 -25.13
N PRO A 101 -42.67 4.20 -26.36
CA PRO A 101 -41.26 3.98 -26.67
C PRO A 101 -40.34 5.12 -26.19
N GLN A 102 -40.83 6.36 -26.22
CA GLN A 102 -40.10 7.56 -25.80
C GLN A 102 -39.67 7.52 -24.33
N VAL A 103 -40.43 6.85 -23.45
CA VAL A 103 -40.08 6.71 -22.03
C VAL A 103 -38.86 5.80 -21.87
N TYR A 104 -38.78 4.71 -22.63
CA TYR A 104 -37.65 3.78 -22.54
C TYR A 104 -36.38 4.34 -23.19
N GLU A 105 -36.50 5.04 -24.32
CA GLU A 105 -35.38 5.74 -24.96
C GLU A 105 -34.80 6.84 -24.04
N ALA A 106 -35.67 7.62 -23.38
CA ALA A 106 -35.24 8.62 -22.42
C ALA A 106 -34.59 8.01 -21.17
N LEU A 107 -35.04 6.83 -20.73
CA LEU A 107 -34.46 6.09 -19.62
C LEU A 107 -33.07 5.52 -19.97
N GLU A 108 -32.94 4.88 -21.13
CA GLU A 108 -31.68 4.37 -21.69
C GLU A 108 -30.65 5.51 -21.80
N HIS A 109 -31.05 6.63 -22.38
CA HIS A 109 -30.19 7.79 -22.51
C HIS A 109 -29.69 8.32 -21.15
N ARG A 110 -30.55 8.34 -20.12
CA ARG A 110 -30.15 8.74 -18.77
C ARG A 110 -29.18 7.74 -18.13
N PHE A 111 -29.33 6.45 -18.39
CA PHE A 111 -28.36 5.45 -17.93
C PHE A 111 -26.99 5.66 -18.57
N VAL A 112 -26.94 5.91 -19.89
CA VAL A 112 -25.69 6.21 -20.60
C VAL A 112 -25.00 7.44 -20.01
N VAL A 113 -25.75 8.50 -19.74
CA VAL A 113 -25.22 9.73 -19.09
C VAL A 113 -24.74 9.45 -17.68
N ALA A 114 -25.50 8.68 -16.89
CA ALA A 114 -25.14 8.34 -15.52
C ALA A 114 -23.88 7.47 -15.47
N GLU A 115 -23.75 6.47 -16.35
CA GLU A 115 -22.58 5.61 -16.49
C GLU A 115 -21.35 6.43 -16.92
N ALA A 116 -21.50 7.31 -17.92
CA ALA A 116 -20.45 8.23 -18.34
C ALA A 116 -19.99 9.13 -17.18
N ALA A 117 -20.94 9.68 -16.40
CA ALA A 117 -20.64 10.50 -15.24
C ALA A 117 -20.04 9.72 -14.05
N GLN A 118 -20.32 8.43 -13.93
CA GLN A 118 -19.70 7.54 -12.93
C GLN A 118 -18.29 7.17 -13.33
N LYS A 119 -18.07 6.83 -14.61
CA LYS A 119 -16.73 6.60 -15.16
C LYS A 119 -15.85 7.80 -14.83
N LEU A 120 -16.30 9.02 -15.12
CA LEU A 120 -15.59 10.27 -14.78
C LEU A 120 -15.22 10.45 -13.29
N ARG A 121 -15.97 9.87 -12.36
CA ARG A 121 -15.73 9.97 -10.91
C ARG A 121 -14.81 8.87 -10.37
N LEU A 122 -14.69 7.75 -11.07
CA LEU A 122 -13.95 6.59 -10.60
C LEU A 122 -12.66 6.43 -11.41
N PRO A 123 -11.49 6.29 -10.77
CA PRO A 123 -10.32 5.76 -11.45
C PRO A 123 -10.69 4.45 -12.14
N LEU A 124 -10.22 4.20 -13.37
CA LEU A 124 -10.49 2.95 -14.09
C LEU A 124 -9.80 1.80 -13.35
N ILE A 125 -10.52 1.22 -12.40
CA ILE A 125 -10.09 0.05 -11.64
C ILE A 125 -10.59 -1.14 -12.43
N SER A 126 -9.68 -1.95 -12.98
CA SER A 126 -10.05 -3.22 -13.63
C SER A 126 -10.73 -4.14 -12.63
N LYS A 127 -11.41 -5.20 -13.12
CA LYS A 127 -12.08 -6.19 -12.25
C LYS A 127 -11.16 -6.83 -11.19
N ASP A 128 -9.84 -6.75 -11.39
CA ASP A 128 -8.82 -7.33 -10.49
C ASP A 128 -8.03 -6.27 -9.69
N GLY A 129 -8.48 -5.01 -9.68
CA GLY A 129 -7.87 -3.96 -8.86
C GLY A 129 -6.56 -3.38 -9.39
N GLU A 130 -6.06 -3.87 -10.54
CA GLU A 130 -4.83 -3.39 -11.17
C GLU A 130 -5.15 -2.39 -12.30
N ILE A 131 -4.52 -1.22 -12.26
CA ILE A 131 -4.71 -0.14 -13.24
C ILE A 131 -3.85 -0.48 -14.46
N HIS A 132 -4.42 -1.10 -15.50
CA HIS A 132 -3.72 -1.36 -16.76
C HIS A 132 -3.83 -0.14 -17.69
N GLU A 133 -2.78 0.67 -17.72
CA GLU A 133 -2.64 1.88 -18.54
C GLU A 133 -2.83 1.58 -20.05
N GLU A 134 -2.47 0.36 -20.47
CA GLU A 134 -2.56 -0.13 -21.86
C GLU A 134 -4.00 -0.32 -22.36
N GLU A 135 -4.95 -0.68 -21.49
CA GLU A 135 -6.35 -0.81 -21.88
C GLU A 135 -6.98 0.57 -22.13
N ILE A 136 -6.60 1.56 -21.32
CA ILE A 136 -7.09 2.95 -21.43
C ILE A 136 -6.75 3.54 -22.81
N GLU A 137 -5.56 3.23 -23.33
CA GLU A 137 -5.13 3.60 -24.68
C GLU A 137 -5.92 2.85 -25.77
N LYS A 138 -6.20 1.56 -25.56
CA LYS A 138 -6.96 0.72 -26.50
C LYS A 138 -8.44 1.14 -26.62
N TRP A 139 -9.09 1.56 -25.54
CA TRP A 139 -10.46 2.09 -25.58
C TRP A 139 -10.53 3.53 -26.15
N SER A 140 -9.47 4.33 -25.92
CA SER A 140 -9.33 5.66 -26.52
C SER A 140 -9.14 5.60 -28.04
N THR A 141 -8.52 4.53 -28.55
CA THR A 141 -8.37 4.31 -30.00
C THR A 141 -9.61 3.70 -30.65
N LEU A 142 -10.36 2.83 -29.95
CA LEU A 142 -11.62 2.28 -30.45
C LEU A 142 -12.71 3.35 -30.66
N SER A 143 -12.75 4.35 -29.76
CA SER A 143 -13.66 5.52 -29.86
C SER A 143 -13.41 6.43 -31.07
N ARG A 144 -12.35 6.19 -31.85
CA ARG A 144 -12.04 6.94 -33.09
C ARG A 144 -12.64 6.31 -34.35
N SER A 145 -13.36 5.18 -34.25
CA SER A 145 -13.74 4.37 -35.42
C SER A 145 -15.21 4.41 -35.85
N SER A 146 -16.12 5.13 -35.16
CA SER A 146 -17.56 5.04 -35.46
C SER A 146 -18.22 6.27 -36.11
N LEU A 147 -17.48 7.30 -36.54
CA LEU A 147 -18.14 8.52 -37.04
C LEU A 147 -17.66 9.11 -38.38
N ASP A 148 -16.76 8.47 -39.11
CA ASP A 148 -16.48 8.89 -40.50
C ASP A 148 -16.18 7.71 -41.42
N SER A 149 -17.17 7.34 -42.24
CA SER A 149 -17.05 7.28 -43.72
C SER A 149 -17.92 6.18 -44.35
N THR A 150 -18.98 6.62 -45.01
CA THR A 150 -19.36 6.07 -46.31
C THR A 150 -18.19 6.25 -47.27
N SER A 151 -17.43 5.20 -47.56
CA SER A 151 -16.87 4.90 -48.90
C SER A 151 -15.78 3.82 -48.84
N THR A 152 -15.80 2.98 -49.85
CA THR A 152 -14.94 1.82 -50.12
C THR A 152 -13.48 2.22 -50.35
N ASN A 153 -12.51 1.53 -49.72
CA ASN A 153 -11.47 0.75 -50.41
C ASN A 153 -10.41 0.18 -49.45
N PHE A 154 -10.08 -1.09 -49.70
CA PHE A 154 -8.96 -1.85 -49.14
C PHE A 154 -7.60 -1.22 -49.46
N THR A 155 -6.67 -1.12 -48.50
CA THR A 155 -5.21 -1.30 -48.73
C THR A 155 -4.47 -1.56 -47.39
N ILE A 156 -3.59 -2.56 -47.41
CA ILE A 156 -2.65 -2.98 -46.36
C ILE A 156 -1.28 -2.34 -46.64
N ASN A 157 -0.61 -1.72 -45.66
CA ASN A 157 0.87 -1.70 -45.46
C ASN A 157 1.23 -0.76 -44.28
N SER A 158 1.91 -1.20 -43.21
CA SER A 158 3.35 -1.50 -43.03
C SER A 158 4.20 -0.33 -42.52
N SER A 159 4.80 -0.59 -41.36
CA SER A 159 5.96 0.00 -40.68
C SER A 159 6.93 0.90 -41.48
N SER A 160 7.45 1.95 -40.83
CA SER A 160 8.90 2.23 -40.77
C SER A 160 9.28 3.31 -39.74
N ASN A 161 10.32 3.01 -38.97
CA ASN A 161 11.05 3.91 -38.07
C ASN A 161 11.84 4.98 -38.85
N SER A 162 12.03 6.17 -38.28
CA SER A 162 13.29 6.90 -38.45
C SER A 162 13.51 7.97 -37.37
N THR A 163 14.64 7.83 -36.69
CA THR A 163 15.38 8.78 -35.85
C THR A 163 15.75 10.07 -36.59
N ASN A 164 15.89 11.20 -35.87
CA ASN A 164 17.14 11.97 -35.82
C ASN A 164 17.13 13.17 -34.84
N TYR A 165 18.32 13.38 -34.26
CA TYR A 165 18.77 14.37 -33.29
C TYR A 165 18.82 15.82 -33.83
N MET A 166 18.63 16.84 -32.97
CA MET A 166 19.65 17.87 -32.67
C MET A 166 19.23 18.90 -31.60
N ASN A 167 20.26 19.52 -31.02
CA ASN A 167 20.35 20.32 -29.80
C ASN A 167 20.45 21.84 -30.11
N ILE A 168 20.33 22.67 -29.05
CA ILE A 168 20.93 24.00 -28.79
C ILE A 168 19.96 25.21 -28.68
N SER A 169 19.71 25.56 -27.42
CA SER A 169 19.96 26.83 -26.70
C SER A 169 19.56 28.22 -27.26
N SER A 170 18.80 28.90 -26.39
CA SER A 170 19.05 30.23 -25.78
C SER A 170 18.81 31.55 -26.53
N THR A 171 17.70 32.19 -26.12
CA THR A 171 17.57 33.53 -25.50
C THR A 171 17.73 34.84 -26.29
N SER A 172 16.80 35.75 -25.94
CA SER A 172 16.76 37.22 -26.01
C SER A 172 16.40 37.85 -27.36
N ALA A 173 15.68 38.96 -27.48
CA ALA A 173 14.81 39.76 -26.60
C ALA A 173 14.12 40.80 -27.51
N GLY A 174 12.96 41.34 -27.15
CA GLY A 174 12.40 42.55 -27.78
C GLY A 174 10.87 42.58 -27.75
N GLY A 175 10.32 43.38 -26.83
CA GLY A 175 8.89 43.33 -26.47
C GLY A 175 7.96 44.22 -27.29
N SER A 176 6.66 44.08 -27.03
CA SER A 176 5.74 45.15 -26.62
C SER A 176 4.36 44.57 -26.30
N ALA A 177 3.61 45.30 -25.48
CA ALA A 177 2.42 44.87 -24.73
C ALA A 177 1.17 44.53 -25.57
N ASN A 178 0.37 43.57 -25.11
CA ASN A 178 -1.01 43.80 -24.63
C ASN A 178 -1.72 42.50 -24.21
N ASN A 179 -2.60 42.65 -23.21
CA ASN A 179 -3.43 41.63 -22.54
C ASN A 179 -4.18 40.68 -23.48
N ALA A 180 -4.01 39.37 -23.26
CA ALA A 180 -5.07 38.36 -23.12
C ALA A 180 -4.40 36.98 -23.10
N CYS A 181 -4.62 36.20 -22.04
CA CYS A 181 -4.16 34.83 -21.93
C CYS A 181 -4.80 33.98 -23.04
N SER A 182 -4.05 33.77 -24.12
CA SER A 182 -4.31 32.78 -25.16
C SER A 182 -3.10 31.86 -25.21
N SER A 183 -3.22 30.69 -24.57
CA SER A 183 -2.23 29.63 -24.68
C SER A 183 -2.66 28.70 -25.80
N SER A 184 -2.21 29.02 -27.01
CA SER A 184 -2.16 28.09 -28.13
C SER A 184 -1.21 26.94 -27.82
N SER A 185 -1.69 25.74 -28.13
CA SER A 185 -0.98 24.47 -28.24
C SER A 185 0.47 24.57 -28.73
N THR A 186 1.40 23.99 -27.98
CA THR A 186 2.48 23.18 -28.56
C THR A 186 2.93 22.13 -27.53
N ASP A 187 3.00 20.89 -28.00
CA ASP A 187 3.37 19.67 -27.29
C ASP A 187 4.59 19.84 -26.37
N ALA A 188 4.41 19.46 -25.11
CA ALA A 188 5.48 19.01 -24.25
C ALA A 188 4.97 17.75 -23.53
N ALA A 189 5.53 16.61 -23.95
CA ALA A 189 5.30 15.32 -23.35
C ALA A 189 5.77 15.34 -21.89
N GLU A 190 4.81 15.28 -20.96
CA GLU A 190 5.04 14.86 -19.58
C GLU A 190 3.99 13.81 -19.28
N LEU A 191 4.42 12.54 -19.26
CA LEU A 191 3.65 11.38 -18.82
C LEU A 191 3.45 11.51 -17.31
N GLY A 192 2.47 12.32 -16.91
CA GLY A 192 1.94 12.40 -15.56
C GLY A 192 0.47 12.01 -15.59
N VAL A 193 0.12 10.99 -14.81
CA VAL A 193 -1.23 10.48 -14.49
C VAL A 193 -2.34 11.51 -14.78
N GLY A 194 -2.86 11.49 -16.01
CA GLY A 194 -3.81 12.48 -16.49
C GLY A 194 -4.01 12.34 -17.99
N GLY A 195 -5.15 11.79 -18.41
CA GLY A 195 -5.50 11.67 -19.82
C GLY A 195 -5.51 13.01 -20.57
N VAL A 196 -5.56 12.93 -21.91
CA VAL A 196 -5.58 14.05 -22.88
C VAL A 196 -6.32 15.28 -22.32
N PRO A 197 -5.72 16.48 -22.33
CA PRO A 197 -6.38 17.70 -21.89
C PRO A 197 -7.74 17.86 -22.58
N ASN A 198 -8.81 18.07 -21.79
CA ASN A 198 -10.22 18.11 -22.21
C ASN A 198 -10.90 16.76 -22.50
N LYS A 199 -10.31 15.63 -22.10
CA LYS A 199 -10.97 14.31 -22.10
C LYS A 199 -10.69 13.60 -20.79
N PHE A 200 -11.67 13.61 -19.89
CA PHE A 200 -11.61 12.77 -18.71
C PHE A 200 -12.13 11.38 -19.11
N LEU A 201 -11.26 10.37 -19.06
CA LEU A 201 -11.60 8.97 -19.32
C LEU A 201 -12.29 8.71 -20.68
N GLY A 202 -11.85 9.43 -21.72
CA GLY A 202 -12.38 9.28 -23.09
C GLY A 202 -13.66 10.07 -23.38
N ILE A 203 -14.29 10.70 -22.37
CA ILE A 203 -15.51 11.49 -22.53
C ILE A 203 -15.15 12.98 -22.61
N THR A 204 -15.66 13.67 -23.64
CA THR A 204 -15.40 15.10 -23.86
C THR A 204 -16.47 15.94 -23.13
N PRO A 205 -16.14 17.04 -22.45
CA PRO A 205 -17.13 17.95 -21.87
C PRO A 205 -18.17 18.46 -22.87
N ALA A 206 -17.78 18.59 -24.15
CA ALA A 206 -18.69 18.92 -25.25
C ALA A 206 -19.75 17.84 -25.49
N TYR A 207 -19.42 16.56 -25.31
CA TYR A 207 -20.39 15.46 -25.38
C TYR A 207 -21.43 15.61 -24.27
N LEU A 208 -21.01 15.73 -23.00
CA LEU A 208 -21.94 15.94 -21.89
C LEU A 208 -22.80 17.20 -22.07
N TRP A 209 -22.21 18.29 -22.55
CA TRP A 209 -22.93 19.54 -22.82
C TRP A 209 -23.96 19.37 -23.94
N GLN A 210 -23.60 18.68 -25.03
CA GLN A 210 -24.50 18.40 -26.14
C GLN A 210 -25.63 17.43 -25.74
N THR A 211 -25.31 16.43 -24.92
CA THR A 211 -26.27 15.48 -24.33
C THR A 211 -27.24 16.18 -23.37
N GLN A 212 -26.75 17.12 -22.55
CA GLN A 212 -27.57 17.95 -21.68
C GLN A 212 -28.45 18.93 -22.47
N LEU A 213 -27.95 19.49 -23.58
CA LEU A 213 -28.75 20.32 -24.50
C LEU A 213 -29.83 19.51 -25.23
N GLN A 214 -29.54 18.28 -25.66
CA GLN A 214 -30.52 17.36 -26.27
C GLN A 214 -31.61 16.95 -25.26
N GLN A 215 -31.26 16.85 -23.98
CA GLN A 215 -32.22 16.60 -22.91
C GLN A 215 -33.19 17.78 -22.68
N ALA A 216 -32.81 19.01 -23.04
CA ALA A 216 -33.72 20.15 -23.07
C ALA A 216 -34.67 20.16 -24.29
N ALA A 217 -34.34 19.40 -25.35
CA ALA A 217 -35.13 19.29 -26.57
C ALA A 217 -36.12 18.11 -26.58
N LEU A 218 -35.92 17.07 -25.74
CA LEU A 218 -36.95 16.05 -25.45
C LEU A 218 -37.93 16.59 -24.41
N SER A 219 -38.77 17.56 -24.78
CA SER A 219 -39.86 18.04 -23.93
C SER A 219 -41.07 17.09 -23.95
N THR A 220 -40.90 15.85 -23.50
CA THR A 220 -42.00 15.21 -22.76
C THR A 220 -42.05 15.93 -21.42
N ASP A 221 -43.23 16.31 -20.94
CA ASP A 221 -43.34 16.95 -19.62
C ASP A 221 -42.61 16.06 -18.61
N MET A 222 -41.55 16.58 -17.99
CA MET A 222 -40.65 15.81 -17.14
C MET A 222 -41.41 15.14 -15.99
N ALA A 223 -42.50 15.77 -15.57
CA ALA A 223 -43.44 15.21 -14.61
C ALA A 223 -44.20 14.01 -15.17
N GLU A 224 -44.75 14.08 -16.39
CA GLU A 224 -45.44 12.96 -17.04
C GLU A 224 -44.52 11.75 -17.29
N TYR A 225 -43.27 12.00 -17.68
CA TYR A 225 -42.24 10.96 -17.80
C TYR A 225 -41.96 10.29 -16.44
N GLN A 226 -41.74 11.09 -15.40
CA GLN A 226 -41.44 10.57 -14.06
C GLN A 226 -42.61 9.79 -13.48
N ILE A 227 -43.85 10.27 -13.67
CA ILE A 227 -45.07 9.59 -13.20
C ILE A 227 -45.24 8.24 -13.93
N SER A 228 -45.08 8.22 -15.25
CA SER A 228 -45.20 7.00 -16.05
C SER A 228 -44.14 5.95 -15.68
N LEU A 229 -42.90 6.39 -15.50
CA LEU A 229 -41.80 5.54 -15.07
C LEU A 229 -42.00 4.98 -13.66
N PHE A 230 -42.36 5.86 -12.71
CA PHE A 230 -42.59 5.46 -11.31
C PHE A 230 -43.71 4.43 -11.20
N ARG A 231 -44.85 4.68 -11.86
CA ARG A 231 -46.01 3.78 -11.82
C ARG A 231 -45.71 2.41 -12.43
N GLU A 232 -44.87 2.35 -13.46
CA GLU A 232 -44.46 1.09 -14.06
C GLU A 232 -43.51 0.31 -13.15
N ILE A 233 -42.48 0.96 -12.60
CA ILE A 233 -41.55 0.34 -11.64
C ILE A 233 -42.31 -0.15 -10.40
N GLU A 234 -43.18 0.67 -9.83
CA GLU A 234 -44.04 0.31 -8.70
C GLU A 234 -44.91 -0.90 -9.03
N GLY A 235 -45.54 -0.92 -10.22
CA GLY A 235 -46.35 -2.05 -10.66
C GLY A 235 -45.55 -3.36 -10.82
N ARG A 236 -44.32 -3.28 -11.34
CA ARG A 236 -43.42 -4.43 -11.51
C ARG A 236 -42.94 -4.96 -10.16
N LEU A 237 -42.49 -4.07 -9.28
CA LEU A 237 -42.07 -4.42 -7.92
C LEU A 237 -43.24 -5.04 -7.15
N LYS A 238 -44.42 -4.42 -7.20
CA LYS A 238 -45.63 -4.96 -6.57
C LYS A 238 -45.97 -6.34 -7.08
N ALA A 239 -45.94 -6.56 -8.41
CA ALA A 239 -46.16 -7.89 -8.97
C ALA A 239 -45.11 -8.92 -8.53
N LYS A 240 -43.83 -8.54 -8.36
CA LYS A 240 -42.79 -9.41 -7.82
C LYS A 240 -43.02 -9.71 -6.34
N CYS A 241 -43.40 -8.72 -5.54
CA CYS A 241 -43.78 -8.89 -4.14
C CYS A 241 -45.02 -9.79 -3.99
N ASP A 242 -46.04 -9.62 -4.83
CA ASP A 242 -47.24 -10.45 -4.83
C ASP A 242 -46.91 -11.89 -5.26
N LYS A 243 -46.06 -12.08 -6.27
CA LYS A 243 -45.54 -13.41 -6.65
C LYS A 243 -44.78 -14.07 -5.51
N LEU A 244 -43.94 -13.31 -4.81
CA LEU A 244 -43.18 -13.79 -3.66
C LEU A 244 -44.11 -14.15 -2.50
N ALA A 245 -45.09 -13.29 -2.18
CA ALA A 245 -46.10 -13.55 -1.17
C ALA A 245 -46.93 -14.80 -1.50
N ASN A 246 -47.34 -14.97 -2.76
CA ASN A 246 -48.04 -16.18 -3.20
C ASN A 246 -47.17 -17.44 -3.11
N ALA A 247 -45.86 -17.34 -3.42
CA ALA A 247 -44.94 -18.46 -3.23
C ALA A 247 -44.81 -18.87 -1.76
N PHE A 248 -44.86 -17.91 -0.84
CA PHE A 248 -44.88 -18.18 0.60
C PHE A 248 -46.22 -18.76 1.09
N VAL A 249 -47.35 -18.40 0.48
CA VAL A 249 -48.69 -18.90 0.88
C VAL A 249 -48.98 -20.30 0.32
N ILE A 250 -48.48 -20.64 -0.87
CA ILE A 250 -48.69 -21.97 -1.49
C ILE A 250 -47.93 -23.07 -0.72
N ASP A 251 -46.80 -22.72 -0.11
CA ASP A 251 -46.02 -23.63 0.75
C ASP A 251 -46.77 -24.05 2.04
N ASP A 252 -47.81 -23.30 2.45
CA ASP A 252 -48.62 -23.61 3.64
C ASP A 252 -49.87 -24.47 3.34
N ILE A 253 -50.32 -24.55 2.07
CA ILE A 253 -51.64 -25.14 1.73
C ILE A 253 -51.54 -26.56 1.14
N ASP A 254 -50.47 -26.92 0.43
CA ASP A 254 -50.35 -28.26 -0.18
C ASP A 254 -49.59 -29.26 0.72
N THR A 255 -50.21 -29.64 1.85
CA THR A 255 -49.77 -30.80 2.66
C THR A 255 -50.27 -32.14 2.08
N SER A 256 -50.43 -32.26 0.76
CA SER A 256 -50.77 -33.56 0.14
C SER A 256 -50.40 -33.66 -1.34
N THR A 257 -49.12 -33.74 -1.68
CA THR A 257 -48.59 -34.78 -2.58
C THR A 257 -47.07 -34.65 -2.69
N GLY A 258 -46.38 -35.79 -2.53
CA GLY A 258 -44.94 -35.87 -2.29
C GLY A 258 -44.07 -35.16 -3.33
N HIS A 259 -43.42 -34.09 -2.90
CA HIS A 259 -41.98 -33.88 -3.03
C HIS A 259 -41.53 -33.09 -1.80
N GLN A 260 -41.24 -33.82 -0.73
CA GLN A 260 -40.48 -33.29 0.41
C GLN A 260 -39.14 -32.77 -0.13
N ASN A 261 -38.78 -31.52 0.19
CA ASN A 261 -37.43 -30.99 0.43
C ASN A 261 -37.19 -29.60 -0.21
N SER A 262 -37.49 -28.51 0.51
CA SER A 262 -36.72 -27.26 0.34
C SER A 262 -36.97 -26.23 1.45
N SER A 263 -38.22 -26.03 1.87
CA SER A 263 -38.60 -24.90 2.73
C SER A 263 -38.54 -25.22 4.24
N ALA A 264 -39.01 -26.40 4.64
CA ALA A 264 -39.05 -26.85 6.04
C ALA A 264 -37.69 -27.13 6.72
N ARG A 265 -36.56 -26.89 6.03
CA ARG A 265 -35.19 -27.01 6.58
C ARG A 265 -34.44 -25.68 6.60
N LEU A 266 -35.07 -24.56 6.25
CA LEU A 266 -34.43 -23.24 6.28
C LEU A 266 -33.88 -22.90 7.68
N PRO A 267 -34.64 -23.08 8.78
CA PRO A 267 -34.12 -22.85 10.13
C PRO A 267 -32.89 -23.72 10.44
N GLU A 268 -32.89 -24.99 10.04
CA GLU A 268 -31.78 -25.92 10.25
C GLU A 268 -30.57 -25.59 9.38
N ARG A 269 -30.78 -25.16 8.14
CA ARG A 269 -29.70 -24.72 7.24
C ARG A 269 -29.09 -23.41 7.72
N VAL A 270 -29.91 -22.46 8.17
CA VAL A 270 -29.46 -21.20 8.77
C VAL A 270 -28.70 -21.50 10.05
N LYS A 271 -29.18 -22.43 10.88
CA LYS A 271 -28.46 -22.89 12.07
C LYS A 271 -27.09 -23.48 11.72
N LEU A 272 -27.01 -24.36 10.71
CA LEU A 272 -25.74 -24.92 10.25
C LEU A 272 -24.79 -23.85 9.70
N ILE A 273 -25.31 -22.86 8.97
CA ILE A 273 -24.51 -21.74 8.45
C ILE A 273 -24.02 -20.85 9.60
N ILE A 274 -24.86 -20.59 10.61
CA ILE A 274 -24.45 -19.84 11.80
C ILE A 274 -23.36 -20.60 12.55
N GLU A 275 -23.53 -21.91 12.79
CA GLU A 275 -22.53 -22.75 13.43
C GLU A 275 -21.23 -22.84 12.60
N GLU A 276 -21.31 -22.78 11.27
CA GLU A 276 -20.16 -22.67 10.37
C GLU A 276 -19.44 -21.34 10.55
N ILE A 277 -20.18 -20.24 10.50
CA ILE A 277 -19.65 -18.87 10.66
C ILE A 277 -19.02 -18.69 12.05
N GLU A 278 -19.67 -19.15 13.11
CA GLU A 278 -19.14 -19.06 14.48
C GLU A 278 -17.83 -19.87 14.61
N ARG A 279 -17.75 -21.03 13.95
CA ARG A 279 -16.52 -21.83 13.94
C ARG A 279 -15.41 -21.16 13.14
N GLU A 280 -15.72 -20.61 11.97
CA GLU A 280 -14.76 -19.82 11.19
C GLU A 280 -14.29 -18.59 11.97
N GLU A 281 -15.19 -17.90 12.67
CA GLU A 281 -14.84 -16.75 13.51
C GLU A 281 -13.87 -17.14 14.62
N THR A 282 -14.09 -18.27 15.29
CA THR A 282 -13.17 -18.75 16.34
C THR A 282 -11.81 -19.15 15.77
N ALA A 283 -11.76 -19.79 14.60
CA ALA A 283 -10.51 -20.11 13.91
C ALA A 283 -9.74 -18.84 13.50
N LEU A 284 -10.43 -17.85 12.93
CA LEU A 284 -9.83 -16.57 12.55
C LEU A 284 -9.32 -15.79 13.77
N ARG A 285 -10.04 -15.84 14.90
CA ARG A 285 -9.55 -15.25 16.16
C ARG A 285 -8.28 -15.93 16.65
N GLU A 286 -8.21 -17.26 16.58
CA GLU A 286 -6.99 -18.01 16.95
C GLU A 286 -5.82 -17.67 16.03
N ASP A 287 -6.06 -17.59 14.72
CA ASP A 287 -5.05 -17.18 13.74
C ASP A 287 -4.55 -15.75 13.99
N LEU A 288 -5.45 -14.82 14.33
CA LEU A 288 -5.08 -13.46 14.72
C LEU A 288 -4.16 -13.46 15.95
N TYR A 289 -4.54 -14.17 17.02
CA TYR A 289 -3.71 -14.26 18.23
C TYR A 289 -2.37 -14.98 17.97
N SER A 290 -2.37 -16.00 17.11
CA SER A 290 -1.16 -16.71 16.68
C SER A 290 -0.23 -15.79 15.89
N ALA A 291 -0.78 -15.00 14.98
CA ALA A 291 -0.03 -13.99 14.23
C ALA A 291 0.55 -12.92 15.17
N ASP A 292 -0.26 -12.37 16.09
CA ASP A 292 0.17 -11.34 17.03
C ASP A 292 1.29 -11.83 17.97
N ARG A 293 1.20 -13.10 18.42
CA ARG A 293 2.29 -13.75 19.16
C ARG A 293 3.57 -13.90 18.34
N LYS A 294 3.46 -14.34 17.08
CA LYS A 294 4.62 -14.44 16.16
C LYS A 294 5.24 -13.07 15.88
N PHE A 295 4.42 -12.03 15.73
CA PHE A 295 4.89 -10.65 15.60
C PHE A 295 5.65 -10.22 16.86
N ALA A 296 5.10 -10.46 18.04
CA ALA A 296 5.77 -10.15 19.31
C ALA A 296 7.10 -10.89 19.46
N GLU A 297 7.16 -12.18 19.10
CA GLU A 297 8.41 -12.97 19.09
C GLU A 297 9.44 -12.37 18.13
N TYR A 298 9.03 -12.04 16.90
CA TYR A 298 9.91 -11.42 15.89
C TYR A 298 10.49 -10.07 16.37
N TYR A 299 9.65 -9.19 16.93
CA TYR A 299 10.10 -7.91 17.47
C TYR A 299 11.04 -8.07 18.66
N ASN A 300 10.78 -9.03 19.56
CA ASN A 300 11.69 -9.30 20.68
C ASN A 300 13.06 -9.80 20.20
N ASP A 301 13.09 -10.72 19.23
CA ASP A 301 14.33 -11.21 18.62
C ASP A 301 15.10 -10.08 17.91
N GLU A 302 14.40 -9.22 17.18
CA GLU A 302 14.99 -8.08 16.48
C GLU A 302 15.54 -7.05 17.48
N LEU A 303 14.81 -6.75 18.55
CA LEU A 303 15.25 -5.88 19.65
C LEU A 303 16.45 -6.45 20.40
N GLN A 304 16.49 -7.77 20.67
CA GLN A 304 17.64 -8.43 21.28
C GLN A 304 18.87 -8.35 20.38
N LYS A 305 18.71 -8.60 19.06
CA LYS A 305 19.79 -8.46 18.08
C LYS A 305 20.34 -7.04 18.03
N THR A 306 19.46 -6.03 17.96
CA THR A 306 19.89 -4.62 17.97
C THR A 306 20.61 -4.25 19.27
N TRP A 307 20.11 -4.71 20.42
CA TRP A 307 20.75 -4.48 21.71
C TRP A 307 22.14 -5.11 21.79
N LEU A 308 22.29 -6.36 21.33
CA LEU A 308 23.58 -7.05 21.28
C LEU A 308 24.57 -6.35 20.34
N CYS A 309 24.13 -5.92 19.16
CA CYS A 309 24.95 -5.12 18.24
C CYS A 309 25.44 -3.83 18.91
N LYS A 310 24.54 -3.07 19.54
CA LYS A 310 24.91 -1.83 20.25
C LYS A 310 25.93 -2.06 21.37
N ARG A 311 25.77 -3.16 22.10
CA ARG A 311 26.70 -3.57 23.16
C ARG A 311 28.09 -3.91 22.58
N CYS A 312 28.13 -4.64 21.46
CA CYS A 312 29.37 -5.00 20.77
C CYS A 312 30.08 -3.76 20.21
N GLU A 313 29.36 -2.83 19.60
CA GLU A 313 29.90 -1.56 19.11
C GLU A 313 30.55 -0.76 20.25
N THR A 314 29.87 -0.66 21.39
CA THR A 314 30.36 0.04 22.59
C THR A 314 31.63 -0.62 23.13
N MET A 315 31.66 -1.95 23.19
CA MET A 315 32.84 -2.70 23.63
C MET A 315 34.02 -2.52 22.68
N ASN A 316 33.78 -2.54 21.37
CA ASN A 316 34.80 -2.34 20.36
C ASN A 316 35.36 -0.90 20.40
N ALA A 317 34.52 0.11 20.64
CA ALA A 317 34.97 1.48 20.87
C ALA A 317 35.90 1.58 22.10
N LYS A 318 35.54 0.92 23.22
CA LYS A 318 36.40 0.86 24.40
C LYS A 318 37.73 0.17 24.14
N LEU A 319 37.72 -0.98 23.45
CA LEU A 319 38.94 -1.69 23.07
C LEU A 319 39.85 -0.83 22.20
N ARG A 320 39.28 -0.12 21.23
CA ARG A 320 40.05 0.82 20.40
C ARG A 320 40.69 1.93 21.23
N ASN A 321 39.97 2.52 22.19
CA ASN A 321 40.54 3.52 23.09
C ASN A 321 41.69 2.96 23.92
N TYR A 322 41.52 1.77 24.53
CA TYR A 322 42.60 1.14 25.30
C TYR A 322 43.83 0.85 24.45
N LEU A 323 43.65 0.41 23.19
CA LEU A 323 44.76 0.19 22.28
C LEU A 323 45.48 1.51 21.95
N VAL A 324 44.74 2.59 21.70
CA VAL A 324 45.32 3.92 21.45
C VAL A 324 46.13 4.39 22.67
N GLU A 325 45.54 4.36 23.86
CA GLU A 325 46.20 4.75 25.11
C GLU A 325 47.49 3.94 25.35
N ALA A 326 47.43 2.62 25.15
CA ALA A 326 48.60 1.76 25.29
C ALA A 326 49.70 2.09 24.26
N THR A 327 49.34 2.41 23.02
CA THR A 327 50.32 2.81 22.00
C THR A 327 50.94 4.17 22.29
N GLU A 328 50.16 5.12 22.82
CA GLU A 328 50.65 6.43 23.24
C GLU A 328 51.63 6.29 24.41
N GLU A 329 51.29 5.49 25.43
CA GLU A 329 52.16 5.22 26.57
C GLU A 329 53.48 4.56 26.13
N ALA A 330 53.40 3.54 25.27
CA ALA A 330 54.58 2.88 24.71
C ALA A 330 55.46 3.86 23.92
N SER A 331 54.85 4.76 23.12
CA SER A 331 55.57 5.77 22.35
C SER A 331 56.26 6.80 23.26
N LEU A 332 55.61 7.20 24.36
CA LEU A 332 56.17 8.13 25.33
C LEU A 332 57.35 7.51 26.08
N ALA A 333 57.23 6.24 26.48
CA ALA A 333 58.31 5.47 27.07
C ALA A 333 59.50 5.33 26.12
N TYR A 334 59.25 5.01 24.85
CA TYR A 334 60.28 4.94 23.81
C TYR A 334 60.99 6.29 23.61
N ASN A 335 60.24 7.38 23.43
CA ASN A 335 60.81 8.72 23.26
C ASN A 335 61.66 9.13 24.47
N LYS A 336 61.20 8.84 25.69
CA LYS A 336 61.97 9.09 26.91
C LYS A 336 63.29 8.30 26.94
N ALA A 337 63.27 7.03 26.52
CA ALA A 337 64.48 6.22 26.40
C ALA A 337 65.45 6.78 25.35
N VAL A 338 64.95 7.19 24.18
CA VAL A 338 65.75 7.82 23.11
C VAL A 338 66.39 9.12 23.59
N THR A 339 65.65 9.99 24.29
CA THR A 339 66.21 11.23 24.84
C THR A 339 67.32 10.93 25.83
N ARG A 340 67.12 9.99 26.77
CA ARG A 340 68.17 9.57 27.70
C ARG A 340 69.40 9.03 26.99
N LEU A 341 69.23 8.21 25.96
CA LEU A 341 70.35 7.70 25.15
C LEU A 341 71.12 8.84 24.47
N ARG A 342 70.41 9.84 23.93
CA ARG A 342 71.03 11.01 23.31
C ARG A 342 71.79 11.85 24.34
N GLU A 343 71.25 12.02 25.54
CA GLU A 343 71.96 12.67 26.66
C GLU A 343 73.26 11.92 26.96
N TYR A 344 73.23 10.59 27.13
CA TYR A 344 74.45 9.79 27.33
C TYR A 344 75.46 9.93 26.19
N GLN A 345 75.02 9.95 24.93
CA GLN A 345 75.90 10.20 23.78
C GLN A 345 76.52 11.61 23.79
N GLY A 346 75.84 12.59 24.38
CA GLY A 346 76.32 13.96 24.49
C GLY A 346 77.20 14.24 25.71
N VAL A 347 77.37 13.30 26.63
CA VAL A 347 77.93 13.58 27.97
C VAL A 347 79.44 13.84 27.99
N ASP A 348 80.27 13.31 27.08
CA ASP A 348 81.66 13.79 27.01
C ASP A 348 82.40 13.34 25.72
N PRO A 349 82.74 14.25 24.79
CA PRO A 349 83.65 13.95 23.67
C PRO A 349 85.02 13.43 24.12
N HIS A 350 85.41 13.72 25.36
CA HIS A 350 86.65 13.25 25.95
C HIS A 350 86.58 11.80 26.43
N PHE A 351 85.38 11.23 26.64
CA PHE A 351 85.25 9.84 27.07
C PHE A 351 85.80 8.86 26.03
N ASP A 352 85.52 9.08 24.75
CA ASP A 352 86.11 8.28 23.66
C ASP A 352 87.64 8.43 23.60
N THR A 353 88.14 9.61 23.95
CA THR A 353 89.59 9.88 24.01
C THR A 353 90.22 9.12 25.18
N ILE A 354 89.60 9.15 26.36
CA ILE A 354 90.03 8.41 27.55
C ILE A 354 89.96 6.89 27.29
N ALA A 355 88.89 6.40 26.68
CA ALA A 355 88.73 4.99 26.36
C ALA A 355 89.83 4.48 25.41
N ARG A 356 90.19 5.27 24.38
CA ARG A 356 91.33 4.96 23.50
C ARG A 356 92.65 4.97 24.24
N GLN A 357 92.92 5.99 25.07
CA GLN A 357 94.15 6.07 25.87
C GLN A 357 94.29 4.87 26.81
N TYR A 358 93.20 4.46 27.47
CA TYR A 358 93.19 3.29 28.32
C TYR A 358 93.51 2.02 27.52
N HIS A 359 92.90 1.85 26.35
CA HIS A 359 93.18 0.72 25.47
C HIS A 359 94.66 0.66 25.02
N ASP A 360 95.25 1.81 24.66
CA ASP A 360 96.66 1.89 24.28
C ASP A 360 97.60 1.54 25.45
N ILE A 361 97.27 1.98 26.67
CA ILE A 361 98.03 1.65 27.88
C ILE A 361 97.95 0.14 28.16
N VAL A 362 96.76 -0.45 28.08
CA VAL A 362 96.57 -1.90 28.29
C VAL A 362 97.38 -2.70 27.28
N LYS A 363 97.33 -2.33 25.99
CA LYS A 363 98.10 -3.00 24.94
C LYS A 363 99.61 -2.89 25.16
N LYS A 364 100.08 -1.74 25.65
CA LYS A 364 101.50 -1.55 26.01
C LYS A 364 101.90 -2.43 27.20
N LEU A 365 101.04 -2.56 28.22
CA LEU A 365 101.26 -3.44 29.37
C LEU A 365 101.32 -4.91 28.95
N GLU A 366 100.43 -5.34 28.06
CA GLU A 366 100.46 -6.71 27.51
C GLU A 366 101.76 -6.99 26.76
N ASN A 367 102.20 -6.07 25.90
CA ASN A 367 103.48 -6.20 25.19
C ASN A 367 104.68 -6.24 26.16
N MET A 368 104.67 -5.41 27.21
CA MET A 368 105.72 -5.42 28.22
C MET A 368 105.72 -6.73 29.01
N GLN A 369 104.57 -7.23 29.44
CA GLN A 369 104.46 -8.52 30.12
C GLN A 369 104.94 -9.67 29.23
N TRP A 370 104.62 -9.63 27.93
CA TRP A 370 105.11 -10.61 26.97
C TRP A 370 106.64 -10.56 26.86
N THR A 371 107.21 -9.35 26.78
CA THR A 371 108.67 -9.15 26.71
C THR A 371 109.38 -9.64 27.98
N ILE A 372 108.82 -9.34 29.16
CA ILE A 372 109.36 -9.82 30.45
C ILE A 372 109.36 -11.35 30.47
N ARG A 373 108.25 -11.99 30.10
CA ARG A 373 108.15 -13.45 30.03
C ARG A 373 109.19 -14.05 29.09
N GLN A 374 109.45 -13.40 27.95
CA GLN A 374 110.46 -13.85 27.00
C GLN A 374 111.88 -13.75 27.58
N VAL A 375 112.22 -12.62 28.22
CA VAL A 375 113.53 -12.45 28.88
C VAL A 375 113.71 -13.43 30.04
N GLU A 376 112.66 -13.67 30.85
CA GLU A 376 112.68 -14.70 31.90
C GLU A 376 112.95 -16.08 31.31
N MET A 377 112.32 -16.42 30.18
CA MET A 377 112.60 -17.68 29.48
C MET A 377 114.04 -17.78 28.97
N ASP A 378 114.60 -16.69 28.45
CA ASP A 378 115.98 -16.65 27.95
C ASP A 378 117.01 -16.70 29.10
N LEU A 379 116.75 -16.03 30.22
CA LEU A 379 117.61 -16.04 31.41
C LEU A 379 117.61 -17.42 32.08
N ASN A 380 116.45 -18.09 32.15
CA ASN A 380 116.33 -19.46 32.63
C ASN A 380 116.87 -20.51 31.62
N ARG A 381 117.26 -20.09 30.41
CA ARG A 381 117.89 -20.93 29.38
C ARG A 381 119.41 -20.81 29.32
N LEU A 382 120.05 -20.00 30.17
CA LEU A 382 121.51 -20.00 30.27
C LEU A 382 121.99 -21.37 30.82
N PRO A 383 122.90 -22.07 30.13
CA PRO A 383 123.45 -23.32 30.64
C PRO A 383 124.35 -23.04 31.85
N ASP A 384 124.14 -23.77 32.94
CA ASP A 384 125.09 -23.87 34.04
C ASP A 384 126.46 -24.22 33.47
N HIS A 385 127.41 -23.28 33.54
CA HIS A 385 128.80 -23.61 33.28
C HIS A 385 129.31 -24.51 34.41
N PRO A 386 129.89 -25.68 34.11
CA PRO A 386 130.51 -26.52 35.12
C PRO A 386 131.86 -25.89 35.49
N SER A 387 131.95 -25.30 36.68
CA SER A 387 133.25 -24.99 37.30
C SER A 387 133.55 -26.04 38.36
N THR A 388 134.43 -26.96 37.94
CA THR A 388 135.45 -27.73 38.68
C THR A 388 135.54 -27.62 40.20
#